data_AF-A0A2V3J4Q4-F1
#
_entry.id   AF-A0A2V3J4Q4-F1
#
_cell.length_a   1.000
_cell.length_b   1.000
_cell.length_c   1.000
_cell.angle_alpha   90.00
_cell.angle_beta   90.00
_cell.angle_gamma   90.00
#
_symmetry.space_group_name_H-M   'P 1'
#
loop_
_entity.id
_entity.type
_entity.pdbx_description
1 polymer ?
#
loop_
_entity_poly.entity_id
_entity_poly.type
_entity_poly.pdbx_seq_one_letter_code
_entity_poly.pdbx_strand_id
1 'polypeptide(L)'
;MTERRAFRDDAEDCAICLDALSDSRCITLSCGHVWHLHCVREQLQLAAPDVSKPLIFTGYRCAKCSAYCDHPLLNDVIRPISHLRHQVERMILQQARVDGIRVNHPHDDAALLRAAAPLYAFYLCSLCEQPYFGGSIACADRLDALPSDDRVCSRCSPRTGSVCTQSQHAPSYIWKCRFCCEPSRYVCYGSTHLCDRCHDEDDAQGGLVSITPKQCAGKESCPWPMKAAQQRHENGSAARCEQLYYCAACTSDPLGTAHVLRFERSSRNLLFNPSGQIGLDGWYQLSRMHWSTEQSQVPLNPATSFNFVSSYEWCIMAQVIDLRPFARFPSSAVLQVSVRHMARTDCPSVMRLQTAVYDQHFNELKHFCTDELQPPPDFWDERSIEVPPTEHACFVVVVVHGKDTRFWQGLYGAKIADVAVRVVLDDSVRDESQVLLEQALPNTTSPLPRLSTATSLRVLTRFVRNRYRL
;
A
#
# COMPACT_ATOMS: atom_id res chain seq x y z
N MET A 1 -16.52 -43.63 -25.31
CA MET A 1 -15.38 -42.76 -24.96
C MET A 1 -14.66 -42.46 -26.26
N THR A 2 -14.95 -41.33 -26.90
CA THR A 2 -14.29 -40.90 -28.13
C THR A 2 -12.91 -40.36 -27.76
N GLU A 3 -11.85 -41.07 -28.13
CA GLU A 3 -10.47 -40.60 -28.05
C GLU A 3 -10.35 -39.30 -28.86
N ARG A 4 -10.21 -38.17 -28.17
CA ARG A 4 -9.80 -36.92 -28.81
C ARG A 4 -8.37 -37.11 -29.29
N ARG A 5 -8.20 -37.29 -30.61
CA ARG A 5 -6.90 -37.26 -31.29
C ARG A 5 -6.15 -36.00 -30.85
N ALA A 6 -5.00 -36.15 -30.21
CA ALA A 6 -4.20 -35.02 -29.76
C ALA A 6 -3.79 -34.20 -30.99
N PHE A 7 -4.14 -32.91 -30.99
CA PHE A 7 -3.75 -31.97 -32.05
C PHE A 7 -2.22 -31.95 -32.20
N ARG A 8 -1.73 -32.04 -33.43
CA ARG A 8 -0.31 -31.97 -33.78
C ARG A 8 -0.17 -30.93 -34.89
N ASP A 9 0.64 -29.91 -34.63
CA ASP A 9 1.01 -28.89 -35.61
C ASP A 9 1.97 -29.50 -36.65
N ASP A 10 1.60 -29.38 -37.91
CA ASP A 10 2.32 -29.90 -39.09
C ASP A 10 3.05 -28.78 -39.87
N ALA A 11 3.11 -27.57 -39.32
CA ALA A 11 3.88 -26.49 -39.91
C ALA A 11 5.38 -26.84 -40.00
N GLU A 12 6.00 -26.47 -41.12
CA GLU A 12 7.44 -26.59 -41.34
C GLU A 12 8.19 -25.29 -40.98
N ASP A 13 7.49 -24.15 -41.00
CA ASP A 13 8.05 -22.82 -40.73
C ASP A 13 7.50 -22.17 -39.45
N CYS A 14 8.34 -21.35 -38.81
CA CYS A 14 7.96 -20.55 -37.65
C CYS A 14 7.15 -19.33 -38.09
N ALA A 15 5.88 -19.21 -37.68
CA ALA A 15 5.03 -18.10 -38.11
C ALA A 15 5.36 -16.71 -37.47
N ILE A 16 6.44 -16.59 -36.68
CA ILE A 16 6.93 -15.31 -36.16
C ILE A 16 8.07 -14.79 -37.04
N CYS A 17 9.12 -15.58 -37.28
CA CYS A 17 10.29 -15.17 -38.08
C CYS A 17 10.24 -15.62 -39.55
N LEU A 18 9.32 -16.53 -39.88
CA LEU A 18 9.14 -17.15 -41.20
C LEU A 18 10.27 -18.10 -41.66
N ASP A 19 11.22 -18.41 -40.79
CA ASP A 19 12.28 -19.40 -41.05
C ASP A 19 11.82 -20.84 -40.73
N ALA A 20 12.50 -21.84 -41.31
CA ALA A 20 12.21 -23.25 -41.08
C ALA A 20 12.42 -23.64 -39.61
N LEU A 21 11.48 -24.40 -39.03
CA LEU A 21 11.53 -24.86 -37.64
C LEU A 21 12.72 -25.78 -37.34
N SER A 22 13.35 -26.34 -38.38
CA SER A 22 14.60 -27.11 -38.28
C SER A 22 15.80 -26.26 -37.90
N ASP A 23 15.75 -24.95 -38.14
CA ASP A 23 16.94 -24.09 -38.12
C ASP A 23 17.33 -23.64 -36.72
N SER A 24 16.46 -23.85 -35.72
CA SER A 24 16.67 -23.42 -34.35
C SER A 24 15.90 -24.25 -33.33
N ARG A 25 16.18 -24.02 -32.05
CA ARG A 25 15.52 -24.74 -30.95
C ARG A 25 14.02 -24.46 -30.94
N CYS A 26 13.21 -25.49 -31.17
CA CYS A 26 11.76 -25.43 -31.13
C CYS A 26 11.17 -25.85 -29.78
N ILE A 27 9.96 -25.35 -29.52
CA ILE A 27 9.09 -25.75 -28.42
C ILE A 27 7.65 -25.97 -28.91
N THR A 28 6.90 -26.80 -28.20
CA THR A 28 5.46 -26.96 -28.42
C THR A 28 4.73 -26.31 -27.25
N LEU A 29 3.93 -25.28 -27.53
CA LEU A 29 3.09 -24.64 -26.50
C LEU A 29 2.00 -25.59 -26.02
N SER A 30 1.38 -25.28 -24.88
CA SER A 30 0.23 -26.04 -24.34
C SER A 30 -0.95 -26.17 -25.32
N CYS A 31 -1.10 -25.22 -26.26
CA CYS A 31 -2.10 -25.28 -27.33
C CYS A 31 -1.73 -26.24 -28.48
N GLY A 32 -0.56 -26.86 -28.43
CA GLY A 32 -0.05 -27.84 -29.40
C GLY A 32 0.67 -27.25 -30.61
N HIS A 33 0.73 -25.91 -30.74
CA HIS A 33 1.47 -25.25 -31.81
C HIS A 33 2.98 -25.20 -31.54
N VAL A 34 3.76 -25.39 -32.61
CA VAL A 34 5.23 -25.42 -32.61
C VAL A 34 5.80 -24.08 -33.07
N TRP A 35 6.85 -23.64 -32.36
CA TRP A 35 7.53 -22.36 -32.58
C TRP A 35 9.02 -22.44 -32.20
N HIS A 36 9.84 -21.56 -32.77
CA HIS A 36 11.15 -21.27 -32.21
C HIS A 36 11.04 -20.71 -30.78
N LEU A 37 11.84 -21.25 -29.86
CA LEU A 37 11.90 -20.80 -28.46
C LEU A 37 12.22 -19.31 -28.35
N HIS A 38 13.20 -18.85 -29.13
CA HIS A 38 13.63 -17.45 -29.12
C HIS A 38 12.53 -16.50 -29.59
N CYS A 39 11.85 -16.84 -30.69
CA CYS A 39 10.76 -16.02 -31.24
C CYS A 39 9.61 -15.82 -30.23
N VAL A 40 9.16 -16.90 -29.58
CA VAL A 40 8.12 -16.78 -28.56
C VAL A 40 8.63 -15.98 -27.36
N ARG A 41 9.87 -16.21 -26.91
CA ARG A 41 10.45 -15.47 -25.79
C ARG A 41 10.52 -13.97 -26.06
N GLU A 42 10.99 -13.58 -27.24
CA GLU A 42 11.09 -12.18 -27.66
C GLU A 42 9.71 -11.53 -27.78
N GLN A 43 8.73 -12.22 -28.39
CA GLN A 43 7.33 -11.77 -28.42
C GLN A 43 6.81 -11.46 -27.01
N LEU A 44 7.03 -12.37 -26.06
CA LEU A 44 6.57 -12.21 -24.67
C LEU A 44 7.29 -11.06 -23.93
N GLN A 45 8.56 -10.82 -24.25
CA GLN A 45 9.35 -9.72 -23.68
C GLN A 45 8.92 -8.36 -24.24
N LEU A 46 8.67 -8.27 -25.55
CA LEU A 46 8.14 -7.05 -26.20
C LEU A 46 6.72 -6.73 -25.74
N ALA A 47 5.94 -7.75 -25.36
CA ALA A 47 4.60 -7.59 -24.82
C ALA A 47 4.56 -7.16 -23.33
N ALA A 48 5.73 -6.97 -22.69
CA ALA A 48 5.82 -6.56 -21.29
C ALA A 48 4.93 -5.35 -20.97
N PRO A 49 4.17 -5.37 -19.86
CA PRO A 49 3.37 -4.24 -19.42
C PRO A 49 4.19 -2.96 -19.30
N ASP A 50 3.64 -1.87 -19.83
CA ASP A 50 4.19 -0.53 -19.76
C ASP A 50 3.30 0.30 -18.83
N VAL A 51 3.88 0.90 -17.79
CA VAL A 51 3.16 1.71 -16.79
C VAL A 51 2.44 2.90 -17.42
N SER A 52 2.90 3.37 -18.58
CA SER A 52 2.31 4.51 -19.29
C SER A 52 1.06 4.15 -20.09
N LYS A 53 0.86 2.85 -20.39
CA LYS A 53 -0.17 2.34 -21.30
C LYS A 53 -1.20 1.48 -20.60
N PRO A 54 -2.41 1.31 -21.19
CA PRO A 54 -3.35 0.31 -20.73
C PRO A 54 -2.73 -1.10 -20.77
N LEU A 55 -3.10 -1.94 -19.80
CA LEU A 55 -2.73 -3.34 -19.75
C LEU A 55 -3.38 -4.10 -20.89
N ILE A 56 -2.56 -4.65 -21.78
CA ILE A 56 -2.99 -5.43 -22.94
C ILE A 56 -2.31 -6.80 -22.86
N PHE A 57 -3.10 -7.87 -22.87
CA PHE A 57 -2.60 -9.24 -22.75
C PHE A 57 -2.55 -10.02 -24.07
N THR A 58 -2.84 -9.37 -25.20
CA THR A 58 -2.89 -10.02 -26.52
C THR A 58 -1.52 -10.51 -26.98
N GLY A 59 -0.44 -9.81 -26.63
CA GLY A 59 0.94 -10.21 -26.94
C GLY A 59 1.40 -11.51 -26.26
N TYR A 60 0.64 -12.02 -25.30
CA TYR A 60 0.88 -13.30 -24.61
C TYR A 60 0.13 -14.49 -25.20
N ARG A 61 -0.54 -14.27 -26.33
CA ARG A 61 -1.30 -15.29 -27.03
C ARG A 61 -0.49 -15.87 -28.18
N CYS A 62 -0.73 -17.15 -28.44
CA CYS A 62 -0.20 -17.85 -29.59
C CYS A 62 -0.71 -17.19 -30.86
N ALA A 63 0.18 -16.72 -31.74
CA ALA A 63 -0.21 -16.03 -32.97
C ALA A 63 -1.00 -16.92 -33.96
N LYS A 64 -0.93 -18.26 -33.82
CA LYS A 64 -1.70 -19.21 -34.64
C LYS A 64 -3.16 -19.38 -34.17
N CYS A 65 -3.42 -19.43 -32.86
CA CYS A 65 -4.76 -19.79 -32.34
C CYS A 65 -5.31 -18.90 -31.23
N SER A 66 -4.60 -17.85 -30.83
CA SER A 66 -4.96 -16.93 -29.75
C SER A 66 -5.07 -17.54 -28.35
N ALA A 67 -4.73 -18.82 -28.15
CA ALA A 67 -4.61 -19.40 -26.81
C ALA A 67 -3.42 -18.79 -26.07
N TYR A 68 -3.51 -18.59 -24.75
CA TYR A 68 -2.37 -18.08 -23.97
C TYR A 68 -1.18 -19.02 -24.06
N CYS A 69 -0.01 -18.44 -24.33
CA CYS A 69 1.24 -19.18 -24.37
C CYS A 69 1.55 -19.76 -22.99
N ASP A 70 1.93 -21.02 -22.94
CA ASP A 70 2.37 -21.71 -21.74
C ASP A 70 3.41 -22.78 -22.11
N HIS A 71 4.56 -22.75 -21.46
CA HIS A 71 5.64 -23.71 -21.63
C HIS A 71 6.67 -23.60 -20.48
N PRO A 72 7.18 -24.71 -19.92
CA PRO A 72 8.10 -24.68 -18.79
C PRO A 72 9.36 -23.82 -18.96
N LEU A 73 9.92 -23.78 -20.18
CA LEU A 73 11.12 -22.98 -20.51
C LEU A 73 10.87 -21.46 -20.61
N LEU A 74 9.61 -21.04 -20.57
CA LEU A 74 9.20 -19.64 -20.65
C LEU A 74 8.52 -19.17 -19.35
N ASN A 75 8.54 -20.01 -18.30
CA ASN A 75 7.86 -19.72 -17.03
C ASN A 75 8.35 -18.44 -16.35
N ASP A 76 9.61 -18.07 -16.55
CA ASP A 76 10.21 -16.84 -16.00
C ASP A 76 9.54 -15.57 -16.55
N VAL A 77 9.14 -15.58 -17.83
CA VAL A 77 8.43 -14.46 -18.47
C VAL A 77 6.91 -14.60 -18.42
N ILE A 78 6.37 -15.83 -18.45
CA ILE A 78 4.93 -16.08 -18.47
C ILE A 78 4.30 -15.95 -17.08
N ARG A 79 4.95 -16.45 -16.03
CA ARG A 79 4.35 -16.51 -14.68
C ARG A 79 3.98 -15.13 -14.11
N PRO A 80 4.84 -14.10 -14.16
CA PRO A 80 4.49 -12.77 -13.64
C PRO A 80 3.26 -12.18 -14.34
N ILE A 81 3.20 -12.34 -15.66
CA ILE A 81 2.12 -11.80 -16.48
C ILE A 81 0.83 -12.59 -16.31
N SER A 82 0.92 -13.91 -16.20
CA SER A 82 -0.23 -14.74 -15.90
C SER A 82 -0.85 -14.35 -14.56
N HIS A 83 -0.03 -14.10 -13.54
CA HIS A 83 -0.51 -13.60 -12.25
C HIS A 83 -1.22 -12.24 -12.39
N LEU A 84 -0.61 -11.29 -13.11
CA LEU A 84 -1.20 -9.97 -13.37
C LEU A 84 -2.53 -10.07 -14.13
N ARG A 85 -2.61 -10.93 -15.17
CA ARG A 85 -3.84 -11.18 -15.94
C ARG A 85 -4.96 -11.70 -15.04
N HIS A 86 -4.71 -12.74 -14.25
CA HIS A 86 -5.74 -13.27 -13.35
C HIS A 86 -6.18 -12.26 -12.29
N GLN A 87 -5.30 -11.35 -11.87
CA GLN A 87 -5.67 -10.23 -11.01
C GLN A 87 -6.63 -9.27 -11.71
N VAL A 88 -6.32 -8.85 -12.95
CA VAL A 88 -7.18 -7.97 -13.76
C VAL A 88 -8.53 -8.63 -14.08
N GLU A 89 -8.55 -9.92 -14.45
CA GLU A 89 -9.79 -10.66 -14.74
C GLU A 89 -10.75 -10.69 -13.54
N ARG A 90 -10.23 -10.87 -12.32
CA ARG A 90 -11.03 -10.78 -11.09
C ARG A 90 -11.60 -9.37 -10.89
N MET A 91 -10.83 -8.33 -11.19
CA MET A 91 -11.27 -6.94 -11.07
C MET A 91 -12.35 -6.61 -12.13
N ILE A 92 -12.20 -7.13 -13.36
CA ILE A 92 -13.22 -7.00 -14.42
C ILE A 92 -14.55 -7.62 -13.96
N LEU A 93 -14.51 -8.83 -13.41
CA LEU A 93 -15.72 -9.50 -12.92
C LEU A 93 -16.39 -8.71 -11.79
N GLN A 94 -15.60 -8.13 -10.87
CA GLN A 94 -16.12 -7.28 -9.81
C GLN A 94 -16.80 -6.03 -10.37
N GLN A 95 -16.14 -5.33 -11.31
CA GLN A 95 -16.69 -4.12 -11.92
C GLN A 95 -17.95 -4.41 -12.75
N ALA A 96 -17.94 -5.50 -13.54
CA ALA A 96 -19.07 -5.91 -14.35
C ALA A 96 -20.34 -6.17 -13.53
N ARG A 97 -20.18 -6.71 -12.31
CA ARG A 97 -21.28 -6.92 -11.36
C ARG A 97 -21.82 -5.61 -10.81
N VAL A 98 -20.94 -4.64 -10.53
CA VAL A 98 -21.32 -3.29 -10.08
C VAL A 98 -22.09 -2.55 -11.18
N ASP A 99 -21.60 -2.63 -12.42
CA ASP A 99 -22.22 -2.00 -13.59
C ASP A 99 -23.48 -2.74 -14.07
N GLY A 100 -23.80 -3.89 -13.48
CA GLY A 100 -25.01 -4.66 -13.76
C GLY A 100 -25.03 -5.33 -15.14
N ILE A 101 -23.86 -5.67 -15.70
CA ILE A 101 -23.74 -6.38 -16.99
C ILE A 101 -24.43 -7.74 -16.87
N ARG A 102 -25.38 -7.99 -17.78
CA ARG A 102 -26.16 -9.24 -17.79
C ARG A 102 -25.66 -10.20 -18.87
N VAL A 103 -25.53 -11.46 -18.48
CA VAL A 103 -25.28 -12.58 -19.40
C VAL A 103 -26.40 -13.62 -19.23
N ASN A 104 -26.62 -14.43 -20.26
CA ASN A 104 -27.72 -15.41 -20.31
C ASN A 104 -27.76 -16.36 -19.09
N HIS A 105 -26.59 -16.68 -18.53
CA HIS A 105 -26.46 -17.48 -17.31
C HIS A 105 -25.77 -16.65 -16.21
N PRO A 106 -26.49 -16.22 -15.16
CA PRO A 106 -26.00 -15.28 -14.14
C PRO A 106 -24.76 -15.72 -13.35
N HIS A 107 -24.36 -16.99 -13.45
CA HIS A 107 -23.21 -17.57 -12.75
C HIS A 107 -22.09 -18.04 -13.71
N ASP A 108 -22.19 -17.72 -15.00
CA ASP A 108 -21.12 -18.00 -15.96
C ASP A 108 -20.12 -16.84 -15.98
N ASP A 109 -19.16 -16.89 -15.04
CA ASP A 109 -18.08 -15.91 -14.96
C ASP A 109 -17.24 -15.86 -16.25
N ALA A 110 -17.15 -16.95 -17.01
CA ALA A 110 -16.43 -16.94 -18.28
C ALA A 110 -17.19 -16.17 -19.37
N ALA A 111 -18.52 -16.30 -19.43
CA ALA A 111 -19.35 -15.48 -20.30
C ALA A 111 -19.35 -14.01 -19.88
N LEU A 112 -19.44 -13.73 -18.57
CA LEU A 112 -19.39 -12.37 -18.04
C LEU A 112 -18.05 -11.70 -18.36
N LEU A 113 -16.93 -12.40 -18.14
CA LEU A 113 -15.60 -11.91 -18.47
C LEU A 113 -15.44 -11.63 -19.97
N ARG A 114 -15.95 -12.51 -20.86
CA ARG A 114 -15.91 -12.28 -22.31
C ARG A 114 -16.70 -11.03 -22.73
N ALA A 115 -17.85 -10.79 -22.09
CA ALA A 115 -18.68 -9.62 -22.37
C ALA A 115 -18.07 -8.32 -21.81
N ALA A 116 -17.44 -8.38 -20.62
CA ALA A 116 -16.99 -7.21 -19.88
C ALA A 116 -15.52 -6.81 -20.16
N ALA A 117 -14.63 -7.75 -20.45
CA ALA A 117 -13.21 -7.46 -20.66
C ALA A 117 -12.93 -6.40 -21.75
N PRO A 118 -13.68 -6.34 -22.88
CA PRO A 118 -13.49 -5.29 -23.89
C PRO A 118 -14.00 -3.90 -23.48
N LEU A 119 -14.65 -3.77 -22.32
CA LEU A 119 -15.26 -2.52 -21.89
C LEU A 119 -14.38 -1.70 -20.96
N TYR A 120 -13.38 -2.31 -20.32
CA TYR A 120 -12.66 -1.70 -19.20
C TYR A 120 -11.15 -1.63 -19.45
N ALA A 121 -10.58 -0.47 -19.15
CA ALA A 121 -9.15 -0.24 -19.20
C ALA A 121 -8.54 -0.36 -17.80
N PHE A 122 -7.40 -1.05 -17.73
CA PHE A 122 -6.62 -1.19 -16.51
C PHE A 122 -5.21 -0.65 -16.77
N TYR A 123 -4.59 -0.09 -15.74
CA TYR A 123 -3.23 0.46 -15.79
C TYR A 123 -2.41 -0.07 -14.61
N LEU A 124 -1.08 0.00 -14.71
CA LEU A 124 -0.21 -0.20 -13.56
C LEU A 124 -0.02 1.11 -12.80
N CYS A 125 -0.10 1.04 -11.48
CA CYS A 125 0.20 2.17 -10.62
C CYS A 125 1.70 2.51 -10.65
N SER A 126 2.07 3.75 -10.92
CA SER A 126 3.48 4.20 -10.92
C SER A 126 4.18 4.05 -9.55
N LEU A 127 3.41 4.04 -8.45
CA LEU A 127 3.95 3.93 -7.09
C LEU A 127 4.06 2.52 -6.51
N CYS A 128 3.25 1.56 -6.95
CA CYS A 128 3.21 0.21 -6.35
C CYS A 128 3.11 -0.92 -7.38
N GLU A 129 3.08 -0.58 -8.66
CA GLU A 129 3.01 -1.51 -9.80
C GLU A 129 1.82 -2.48 -9.75
N GLN A 130 0.79 -2.18 -8.93
CA GLN A 130 -0.45 -2.95 -8.90
C GLN A 130 -1.42 -2.48 -9.99
N PRO A 131 -2.16 -3.39 -10.63
CA PRO A 131 -3.20 -3.04 -11.58
C PRO A 131 -4.34 -2.27 -10.89
N TYR A 132 -4.88 -1.27 -11.56
CA TYR A 132 -6.05 -0.55 -11.10
C TYR A 132 -6.99 -0.18 -12.26
N PHE A 133 -8.27 -0.01 -11.93
CA PHE A 133 -9.30 0.35 -12.91
C PHE A 133 -9.12 1.80 -13.35
N GLY A 134 -9.01 2.02 -14.66
CA GLY A 134 -8.75 3.33 -15.25
C GLY A 134 -9.92 3.91 -16.05
N GLY A 135 -11.12 3.34 -15.92
CA GLY A 135 -12.30 3.73 -16.68
C GLY A 135 -12.62 2.78 -17.82
N SER A 136 -13.61 3.14 -18.64
CA SER A 136 -13.98 2.36 -19.81
C SER A 136 -12.92 2.49 -20.92
N ILE A 137 -12.82 1.48 -21.79
CA ILE A 137 -11.94 1.53 -22.97
C ILE A 137 -12.30 2.70 -23.90
N ALA A 138 -13.60 3.02 -24.02
CA ALA A 138 -14.07 4.17 -24.79
C ALA A 138 -13.46 5.51 -24.33
N CYS A 139 -13.21 5.65 -23.02
CA CYS A 139 -12.51 6.80 -22.46
C CYS A 139 -10.97 6.62 -22.52
N ALA A 140 -10.46 5.41 -22.42
CA ALA A 140 -9.03 5.11 -22.31
C ALA A 140 -8.25 5.11 -23.64
N ASP A 141 -8.90 4.85 -24.77
CA ASP A 141 -8.25 4.73 -26.10
C ASP A 141 -7.86 6.08 -26.73
N ARG A 142 -8.25 7.22 -26.15
CA ARG A 142 -8.03 8.56 -26.72
C ARG A 142 -6.74 9.26 -26.22
N LEU A 143 -5.83 8.50 -25.62
CA LEU A 143 -4.95 8.96 -24.53
C LEU A 143 -3.45 9.04 -24.88
N ASP A 144 -3.09 9.04 -26.16
CA ASP A 144 -1.68 9.12 -26.62
C ASP A 144 -0.93 10.39 -26.19
N ALA A 145 -1.53 11.28 -25.39
CA ALA A 145 -1.01 12.61 -25.04
C ALA A 145 -0.90 12.97 -23.54
N LEU A 146 -1.26 12.10 -22.57
CA LEU A 146 -1.10 12.45 -21.14
C LEU A 146 0.22 11.93 -20.55
N PRO A 147 0.99 12.76 -19.82
CA PRO A 147 2.24 12.36 -19.18
C PRO A 147 2.07 11.20 -18.20
N SER A 148 3.01 10.26 -18.28
CA SER A 148 3.08 8.96 -17.59
C SER A 148 3.06 9.05 -16.05
N ASP A 149 3.52 10.17 -15.48
CA ASP A 149 4.01 10.18 -14.10
C ASP A 149 2.90 10.30 -13.03
N ASP A 150 1.64 10.50 -13.44
CA ASP A 150 0.49 10.71 -12.54
C ASP A 150 -0.49 9.51 -12.47
N ARG A 151 -0.15 8.34 -13.03
CA ARG A 151 -1.00 7.13 -12.97
C ARG A 151 -0.89 6.42 -11.62
N VAL A 152 -1.53 7.00 -10.61
CA VAL A 152 -1.54 6.49 -9.24
C VAL A 152 -2.89 5.83 -8.92
N CYS A 153 -2.87 4.57 -8.46
CA CYS A 153 -4.10 3.88 -8.07
C CYS A 153 -4.74 4.54 -6.84
N SER A 154 -6.04 4.35 -6.66
CA SER A 154 -6.78 4.89 -5.51
C SER A 154 -6.20 4.48 -4.17
N ARG A 155 -5.49 3.35 -4.07
CA ARG A 155 -4.79 2.90 -2.85
C ARG A 155 -3.52 3.70 -2.53
N CYS A 156 -2.78 4.12 -3.55
CA CYS A 156 -1.54 4.89 -3.38
C CYS A 156 -1.77 6.40 -3.38
N SER A 157 -2.87 6.84 -3.98
CA SER A 157 -3.31 8.24 -3.98
C SER A 157 -3.43 8.93 -2.60
N PRO A 158 -3.86 8.26 -1.50
CA PRO A 158 -4.04 8.88 -0.19
C PRO A 158 -2.72 9.17 0.52
N ARG A 159 -1.60 8.65 0.02
CA ARG A 159 -0.25 9.05 0.49
C ARG A 159 0.04 10.53 0.20
N THR A 160 -0.79 11.18 -0.60
CA THR A 160 -0.75 12.61 -0.92
C THR A 160 -1.89 13.44 -0.29
N GLY A 161 -2.86 12.78 0.39
CA GLY A 161 -4.09 13.41 0.86
C GLY A 161 -4.27 13.34 2.39
N SER A 162 -4.81 14.41 2.99
CA SER A 162 -5.07 14.49 4.44
C SER A 162 -6.38 13.83 4.88
N VAL A 163 -7.17 13.25 3.97
CA VAL A 163 -8.55 12.80 4.24
C VAL A 163 -8.63 11.35 4.71
N CYS A 164 -7.75 10.47 4.21
CA CYS A 164 -7.66 9.08 4.67
C CYS A 164 -6.26 8.58 4.38
N THR A 165 -5.58 7.98 5.35
CA THR A 165 -4.25 7.38 5.15
C THR A 165 -4.30 5.85 5.01
N GLN A 166 -5.47 5.27 5.24
CA GLN A 166 -5.72 3.83 5.23
C GLN A 166 -5.96 3.33 3.82
N SER A 167 -4.94 2.72 3.24
CA SER A 167 -4.91 2.25 1.85
C SER A 167 -6.00 1.20 1.53
N GLN A 168 -6.48 0.49 2.54
CA GLN A 168 -7.60 -0.46 2.45
C GLN A 168 -8.96 0.21 2.24
N HIS A 169 -9.09 1.50 2.55
CA HIS A 169 -10.33 2.27 2.33
C HIS A 169 -10.47 2.80 0.89
N ALA A 170 -9.53 2.48 0.00
CA ALA A 170 -9.56 2.88 -1.39
C ALA A 170 -10.92 2.70 -2.11
N PRO A 171 -11.65 1.58 -1.91
CA PRO A 171 -12.97 1.40 -2.52
C PRO A 171 -14.05 2.36 -2.00
N SER A 172 -13.80 3.03 -0.88
CA SER A 172 -14.75 3.92 -0.21
C SER A 172 -14.40 5.40 -0.42
N TYR A 173 -13.41 5.72 -1.24
CA TYR A 173 -13.01 7.10 -1.51
C TYR A 173 -13.97 7.81 -2.43
N ILE A 174 -14.36 9.00 -2.03
CA ILE A 174 -15.15 9.91 -2.85
C ILE A 174 -14.28 11.10 -3.22
N TRP A 175 -13.91 11.11 -4.49
CA TRP A 175 -13.05 12.14 -5.07
C TRP A 175 -13.86 13.35 -5.51
N LYS A 176 -13.23 14.51 -5.50
CA LYS A 176 -13.71 15.72 -6.15
C LYS A 176 -13.69 15.54 -7.67
N CYS A 177 -14.70 16.03 -8.37
CA CYS A 177 -14.64 16.20 -9.82
C CYS A 177 -13.51 17.17 -10.21
N ARG A 178 -12.68 16.82 -11.18
CA ARG A 178 -11.55 17.66 -11.60
C ARG A 178 -12.00 19.04 -12.14
N PHE A 179 -13.21 19.15 -12.70
CA PHE A 179 -13.72 20.36 -13.39
C PHE A 179 -14.76 21.17 -12.62
N CYS A 180 -15.20 20.69 -11.46
CA CYS A 180 -16.13 21.42 -10.59
C CYS A 180 -15.91 21.04 -9.13
N CYS A 181 -16.76 21.55 -8.23
CA CYS A 181 -16.68 21.21 -6.81
C CYS A 181 -17.58 20.03 -6.43
N GLU A 182 -18.26 19.36 -7.36
CA GLU A 182 -19.12 18.22 -7.03
C GLU A 182 -18.30 16.94 -6.79
N PRO A 183 -18.80 15.99 -5.99
CA PRO A 183 -18.25 14.65 -5.91
C PRO A 183 -18.27 13.96 -7.27
N SER A 184 -17.19 13.24 -7.57
CA SER A 184 -17.06 12.39 -8.74
C SER A 184 -17.81 11.08 -8.57
N ARG A 185 -18.13 10.47 -9.71
CA ARG A 185 -18.67 9.11 -9.83
C ARG A 185 -17.89 8.26 -10.83
N TYR A 186 -17.18 8.91 -11.75
CA TYR A 186 -16.42 8.24 -12.79
C TYR A 186 -14.94 8.53 -12.62
N VAL A 187 -14.13 7.53 -12.98
CA VAL A 187 -12.70 7.70 -13.25
C VAL A 187 -12.50 7.49 -14.74
N CYS A 188 -12.09 8.55 -15.43
CA CYS A 188 -11.84 8.54 -16.87
C CYS A 188 -10.34 8.74 -17.13
N TYR A 189 -9.89 8.30 -18.31
CA TYR A 189 -8.52 8.53 -18.77
C TYR A 189 -7.44 8.00 -17.81
N GLY A 190 -7.76 6.96 -17.03
CA GLY A 190 -6.84 6.34 -16.09
C GLY A 190 -6.60 7.11 -14.78
N SER A 191 -6.98 8.38 -14.62
CA SER A 191 -6.71 9.13 -13.38
C SER A 191 -7.56 10.37 -13.15
N THR A 192 -8.54 10.66 -14.03
CA THR A 192 -9.33 11.89 -13.98
C THR A 192 -10.70 11.61 -13.39
N HIS A 193 -10.99 12.17 -12.22
CA HIS A 193 -12.28 11.99 -11.55
C HIS A 193 -13.32 12.99 -12.08
N LEU A 194 -14.50 12.52 -12.50
CA LEU A 194 -15.58 13.35 -13.06
C LEU A 194 -16.93 13.08 -12.37
N CYS A 195 -17.72 14.13 -12.15
CA CYS A 195 -19.14 14.01 -11.78
C CYS A 195 -20.00 13.76 -13.03
N ASP A 196 -21.27 13.38 -12.88
CA ASP A 196 -22.18 13.09 -14.02
C ASP A 196 -22.19 14.22 -15.05
N ARG A 197 -22.39 15.46 -14.60
CA ARG A 197 -22.50 16.61 -15.50
C ARG A 197 -21.24 16.86 -16.31
N CYS A 198 -20.07 16.79 -15.66
CA CYS A 198 -18.80 16.99 -16.34
C CYS A 198 -18.44 15.80 -17.22
N HIS A 199 -18.80 14.58 -16.83
CA HIS A 199 -18.63 13.38 -17.65
C HIS A 199 -19.46 13.49 -18.95
N ASP A 200 -20.75 13.81 -18.84
CA ASP A 200 -21.65 13.92 -20.00
C ASP A 200 -21.28 15.10 -20.90
N GLU A 201 -20.86 16.23 -20.33
CA GLU A 201 -20.35 17.39 -21.07
C GLU A 201 -19.09 17.04 -21.88
N ASP A 202 -18.20 16.21 -21.32
CA ASP A 202 -16.99 15.73 -21.99
C ASP A 202 -17.32 14.80 -23.15
N ASP A 203 -18.17 13.80 -22.90
CA ASP A 203 -18.60 12.83 -23.90
C ASP A 203 -19.29 13.51 -25.09
N ALA A 204 -20.16 14.49 -24.82
CA ALA A 204 -20.84 15.27 -25.86
C ALA A 204 -19.88 16.09 -26.73
N GLN A 205 -18.71 16.48 -26.18
CA GLN A 205 -17.69 17.26 -26.89
C GLN A 205 -16.65 16.38 -27.59
N GLY A 206 -16.89 15.06 -27.68
CA GLY A 206 -15.96 14.12 -28.31
C GLY A 206 -14.86 13.61 -27.39
N GLY A 207 -14.96 13.89 -26.09
CA GLY A 207 -14.00 13.49 -25.05
C GLY A 207 -12.67 14.24 -25.12
N LEU A 208 -11.79 13.91 -24.16
CA LEU A 208 -10.47 14.52 -23.93
C LEU A 208 -10.44 15.88 -23.22
N VAL A 209 -11.43 16.12 -22.36
CA VAL A 209 -11.36 17.06 -21.27
C VAL A 209 -11.15 18.52 -21.72
N SER A 210 -11.93 18.92 -22.72
CA SER A 210 -12.06 20.33 -23.16
C SER A 210 -13.19 21.07 -22.43
N ILE A 211 -13.59 20.55 -21.26
CA ILE A 211 -14.63 21.15 -20.44
C ILE A 211 -14.09 22.45 -19.84
N THR A 212 -14.88 23.52 -19.92
CA THR A 212 -14.55 24.78 -19.24
C THR A 212 -14.61 24.57 -17.72
N PRO A 213 -13.50 24.79 -16.97
CA PRO A 213 -13.50 24.58 -15.53
C PRO A 213 -14.45 25.54 -14.81
N LYS A 214 -15.33 25.00 -13.98
CA LYS A 214 -16.33 25.79 -13.23
C LYS A 214 -15.62 26.50 -12.07
N GLN A 215 -15.88 27.79 -11.87
CA GLN A 215 -15.22 28.55 -10.81
C GLN A 215 -15.79 28.21 -9.43
N CYS A 216 -14.92 27.95 -8.45
CA CYS A 216 -15.35 27.69 -7.07
C CYS A 216 -15.90 28.97 -6.42
N ALA A 217 -17.07 28.86 -5.77
CA ALA A 217 -17.72 29.95 -5.04
C ALA A 217 -16.90 30.47 -3.84
N GLY A 218 -15.90 29.70 -3.41
CA GLY A 218 -14.98 30.05 -2.32
C GLY A 218 -15.43 29.60 -0.95
N LYS A 219 -14.53 29.71 0.04
CA LYS A 219 -14.63 29.07 1.35
C LYS A 219 -15.92 29.42 2.12
N GLU A 220 -16.46 30.62 1.91
CA GLU A 220 -17.68 31.09 2.57
C GLU A 220 -18.97 30.57 1.92
N SER A 221 -18.92 30.06 0.69
CA SER A 221 -20.13 29.71 -0.10
C SER A 221 -20.07 28.34 -0.78
N CYS A 222 -18.91 27.70 -0.86
CA CYS A 222 -18.75 26.36 -1.39
C CYS A 222 -19.01 25.33 -0.28
N PRO A 223 -19.93 24.38 -0.46
CA PRO A 223 -20.30 23.42 0.59
C PRO A 223 -19.29 22.27 0.76
N TRP A 224 -18.21 22.23 -0.03
CA TRP A 224 -17.30 21.10 -0.13
C TRP A 224 -15.94 21.37 0.55
N PRO A 225 -15.29 20.35 1.14
CA PRO A 225 -14.09 20.52 1.94
C PRO A 225 -12.91 21.07 1.12
N MET A 226 -12.21 22.08 1.63
CA MET A 226 -11.02 22.68 1.03
C MET A 226 -9.76 22.31 1.82
N LYS A 227 -8.59 22.33 1.15
CA LYS A 227 -7.29 22.19 1.84
C LYS A 227 -7.09 23.39 2.79
N ALA A 228 -6.44 23.19 3.93
CA ALA A 228 -6.40 24.17 5.04
C ALA A 228 -5.96 25.60 4.65
N ALA A 229 -5.11 25.74 3.63
CA ALA A 229 -4.62 27.02 3.13
C ALA A 229 -5.38 27.58 1.90
N GLN A 230 -6.34 26.83 1.33
CA GLN A 230 -7.07 27.24 0.12
C GLN A 230 -8.33 28.05 0.45
N GLN A 231 -8.52 29.15 -0.29
CA GLN A 231 -9.75 29.95 -0.25
C GLN A 231 -10.77 29.52 -1.31
N ARG A 232 -10.32 28.80 -2.34
CA ARG A 232 -11.11 28.29 -3.46
C ARG A 232 -10.52 26.97 -3.93
N HIS A 233 -11.36 26.05 -4.42
CA HIS A 233 -10.89 24.85 -5.13
C HIS A 233 -10.29 25.22 -6.48
N GLU A 234 -9.22 24.54 -6.85
CA GLU A 234 -8.67 24.56 -8.21
C GLU A 234 -9.40 23.52 -9.07
N ASN A 235 -9.99 23.97 -10.18
CA ASN A 235 -10.70 23.13 -11.12
C ASN A 235 -10.02 23.27 -12.49
N GLY A 236 -9.80 22.17 -13.20
CA GLY A 236 -9.14 22.15 -14.51
C GLY A 236 -8.31 20.89 -14.72
N SER A 237 -7.70 20.74 -15.90
CA SER A 237 -7.05 19.49 -16.35
C SER A 237 -5.78 19.10 -15.59
N ALA A 238 -5.20 19.97 -14.77
CA ALA A 238 -3.97 19.69 -14.04
C ALA A 238 -4.17 18.66 -12.91
N ALA A 239 -3.16 17.83 -12.64
CA ALA A 239 -3.20 16.83 -11.57
C ALA A 239 -3.46 17.42 -10.18
N ARG A 240 -2.99 18.65 -9.91
CA ARG A 240 -3.26 19.36 -8.64
C ARG A 240 -4.74 19.66 -8.37
N CYS A 241 -5.60 19.57 -9.39
CA CYS A 241 -7.05 19.73 -9.29
C CYS A 241 -7.75 18.47 -8.78
N GLU A 242 -7.03 17.35 -8.64
CA GLU A 242 -7.47 16.17 -7.91
C GLU A 242 -7.47 16.42 -6.41
N GLN A 243 -8.54 15.96 -5.76
CA GLN A 243 -8.67 16.03 -4.32
C GLN A 243 -9.60 14.93 -3.84
N LEU A 244 -9.18 14.17 -2.83
CA LEU A 244 -10.07 13.30 -2.08
C LEU A 244 -10.97 14.17 -1.19
N TYR A 245 -12.30 14.05 -1.31
CA TYR A 245 -13.23 14.80 -0.47
C TYR A 245 -13.55 14.10 0.84
N TYR A 246 -13.90 12.82 0.78
CA TYR A 246 -14.20 12.03 1.98
C TYR A 246 -13.97 10.54 1.71
N CYS A 247 -13.87 9.79 2.79
CA CYS A 247 -13.86 8.34 2.78
C CYS A 247 -15.17 7.85 3.37
N ALA A 248 -16.02 7.22 2.55
CA ALA A 248 -17.32 6.70 2.95
C ALA A 248 -17.21 5.70 4.12
N ALA A 249 -16.19 4.83 4.12
CA ALA A 249 -15.91 3.90 5.21
C ALA A 249 -15.55 4.61 6.52
N CYS A 250 -14.96 5.81 6.45
CA CYS A 250 -14.74 6.65 7.63
C CYS A 250 -16.02 7.37 8.07
N THR A 251 -17.06 7.47 7.23
CA THR A 251 -18.29 8.26 7.50
C THR A 251 -19.56 7.44 7.73
N SER A 252 -19.60 6.14 7.40
CA SER A 252 -20.83 5.33 7.31
C SER A 252 -21.13 4.41 8.49
N ASP A 253 -20.60 4.66 9.70
CA ASP A 253 -20.95 3.91 10.92
C ASP A 253 -21.92 4.73 11.82
N PRO A 254 -23.25 4.50 11.78
CA PRO A 254 -24.24 5.33 12.47
C PRO A 254 -24.79 4.71 13.76
N LEU A 255 -24.36 3.50 14.16
CA LEU A 255 -24.85 2.78 15.36
C LEU A 255 -23.69 2.21 16.20
N GLY A 256 -22.89 3.09 16.78
CA GLY A 256 -22.35 2.92 18.14
C GLY A 256 -21.28 1.86 18.43
N THR A 257 -20.88 0.99 17.49
CA THR A 257 -19.78 0.03 17.71
C THR A 257 -19.16 -0.46 16.39
N ALA A 258 -18.28 0.33 15.74
CA ALA A 258 -16.89 -0.02 15.44
C ALA A 258 -16.25 1.00 14.47
N HIS A 259 -15.34 1.79 15.03
CA HIS A 259 -14.34 2.60 14.32
C HIS A 259 -14.88 3.65 13.34
N VAL A 260 -15.49 4.68 13.92
CA VAL A 260 -15.00 6.03 13.63
C VAL A 260 -13.48 6.01 13.86
N LEU A 261 -12.67 5.74 12.84
CA LEU A 261 -11.32 6.27 12.84
C LEU A 261 -11.46 7.76 12.51
N ARG A 262 -11.88 8.47 13.56
CA ARG A 262 -11.22 9.71 13.94
C ARG A 262 -9.74 9.49 13.64
N PHE A 263 -9.05 10.44 13.01
CA PHE A 263 -7.63 10.55 13.30
C PHE A 263 -7.57 10.47 14.81
N GLU A 264 -7.04 9.38 15.36
CA GLU A 264 -6.84 9.31 16.80
C GLU A 264 -5.95 10.49 17.08
N ARG A 265 -6.57 11.55 17.61
CA ARG A 265 -5.87 12.75 18.01
C ARG A 265 -4.86 12.21 18.98
N SER A 266 -3.60 12.28 18.62
CA SER A 266 -2.58 11.52 19.30
C SER A 266 -1.37 12.40 19.46
N SER A 267 -0.60 12.12 20.50
CA SER A 267 0.64 12.83 20.73
C SER A 267 1.57 12.72 19.51
N ARG A 268 2.57 13.59 19.47
CA ARG A 268 3.76 13.32 18.66
C ARG A 268 4.41 11.98 19.05
N ASN A 269 5.38 11.53 18.25
CA ASN A 269 6.05 10.27 18.55
C ASN A 269 6.92 10.48 19.80
N LEU A 270 6.76 9.61 20.79
CA LEU A 270 7.52 9.66 22.03
C LEU A 270 8.88 8.94 21.93
N LEU A 271 9.10 8.18 20.85
CA LEU A 271 10.37 7.51 20.58
C LEU A 271 11.40 8.43 19.94
N PHE A 272 12.63 8.29 20.39
CA PHE A 272 13.80 8.91 19.79
C PHE A 272 14.32 8.05 18.63
N ASN A 273 14.72 8.70 17.54
CA ASN A 273 15.31 8.06 16.35
C ASN A 273 14.45 6.89 15.81
N PRO A 274 13.19 7.14 15.41
CA PRO A 274 12.22 6.08 15.12
C PRO A 274 12.47 5.34 13.80
N SER A 275 13.34 5.85 12.91
CA SER A 275 13.61 5.24 11.60
C SER A 275 15.10 5.13 11.27
N GLY A 276 15.99 5.35 12.25
CA GLY A 276 17.42 5.13 12.08
C GLY A 276 18.17 6.24 11.34
N GLN A 277 17.62 7.47 11.29
CA GLN A 277 18.25 8.61 10.64
C GLN A 277 19.63 8.96 11.22
N ILE A 278 19.85 8.65 12.49
CA ILE A 278 21.12 8.85 13.20
C ILE A 278 21.72 7.51 13.66
N GLY A 279 21.58 6.48 12.83
CA GLY A 279 22.05 5.14 13.13
C GLY A 279 21.20 4.47 14.21
N LEU A 280 21.84 3.79 15.16
CA LEU A 280 21.16 3.08 16.25
C LEU A 280 21.08 3.91 17.55
N ASP A 281 21.38 5.22 17.51
CA ASP A 281 21.38 6.04 18.72
C ASP A 281 20.01 5.99 19.42
N GLY A 282 20.03 5.81 20.74
CA GLY A 282 18.85 5.62 21.59
C GLY A 282 18.23 4.22 21.59
N TRP A 283 18.69 3.27 20.77
CA TRP A 283 18.17 1.89 20.74
C TRP A 283 19.13 0.91 21.43
N TYR A 284 18.64 0.22 22.46
CA TYR A 284 19.39 -0.84 23.15
C TYR A 284 19.30 -2.14 22.37
N GLN A 285 20.42 -2.68 21.92
CA GLN A 285 20.47 -3.99 21.28
C GLN A 285 20.42 -5.09 22.33
N LEU A 286 19.49 -6.04 22.19
CA LEU A 286 19.20 -7.10 23.16
C LEU A 286 19.60 -8.50 22.69
N SER A 287 20.06 -8.62 21.45
CA SER A 287 20.48 -9.89 20.82
C SER A 287 21.92 -9.82 20.35
N ARG A 288 22.51 -10.99 20.09
CA ARG A 288 23.87 -11.10 19.53
C ARG A 288 23.96 -10.53 18.12
N MET A 289 22.94 -10.77 17.30
CA MET A 289 22.81 -10.12 16.00
C MET A 289 22.15 -8.76 16.20
N HIS A 290 22.74 -7.72 15.63
CA HIS A 290 22.25 -6.36 15.79
C HIS A 290 21.46 -5.91 14.58
N TRP A 291 20.53 -5.00 14.80
CA TRP A 291 19.96 -4.21 13.72
C TRP A 291 21.05 -3.35 13.08
N SER A 292 20.90 -3.05 11.79
CA SER A 292 21.69 -2.05 11.08
C SER A 292 20.77 -0.98 10.51
N THR A 293 21.32 0.13 10.04
CA THR A 293 20.57 1.18 9.36
C THR A 293 21.01 1.29 7.91
N GLU A 294 20.07 1.54 7.02
CA GLU A 294 20.34 1.81 5.61
C GLU A 294 19.46 2.96 5.10
N GLN A 295 19.91 3.60 4.03
CA GLN A 295 19.05 4.47 3.25
C GLN A 295 18.07 3.59 2.48
N SER A 296 16.78 3.83 2.66
CA SER A 296 15.75 3.01 2.05
C SER A 296 15.69 3.26 0.55
N GLN A 297 15.73 2.18 -0.23
CA GLN A 297 15.47 2.23 -1.68
C GLN A 297 14.00 2.54 -1.97
N VAL A 298 13.10 2.14 -1.07
CA VAL A 298 11.67 2.46 -1.10
C VAL A 298 11.37 3.31 0.14
N PRO A 299 11.57 4.64 0.13
CA PRO A 299 11.35 5.48 1.31
C PRO A 299 9.88 5.42 1.74
N LEU A 300 9.63 5.46 3.06
CA LEU A 300 8.28 5.43 3.61
C LEU A 300 7.50 6.69 3.19
N ASN A 301 8.17 7.83 3.25
CA ASN A 301 7.68 9.14 2.81
C ASN A 301 8.90 10.10 2.64
N PRO A 302 8.73 11.30 2.07
CA PRO A 302 9.85 12.24 1.88
C PRO A 302 10.63 12.61 3.15
N ALA A 303 10.00 12.55 4.32
CA ALA A 303 10.64 12.83 5.61
C ALA A 303 11.31 11.59 6.25
N THR A 304 11.00 10.38 5.77
CA THR A 304 11.48 9.10 6.31
C THR A 304 12.13 8.28 5.20
N SER A 305 13.41 8.59 4.95
CA SER A 305 14.24 7.97 3.93
C SER A 305 15.24 6.93 4.45
N PHE A 306 15.27 6.70 5.76
CA PHE A 306 16.08 5.67 6.41
C PHE A 306 15.18 4.61 7.04
N ASN A 307 15.72 3.41 7.18
CA ASN A 307 15.11 2.32 7.92
C ASN A 307 16.16 1.52 8.69
N PHE A 308 15.68 0.78 9.69
CA PHE A 308 16.43 -0.33 10.27
C PHE A 308 16.27 -1.58 9.40
N VAL A 309 17.30 -2.40 9.33
CA VAL A 309 17.31 -3.69 8.63
C VAL A 309 17.94 -4.76 9.51
N SER A 310 17.29 -5.92 9.58
CA SER A 310 17.74 -7.07 10.36
C SER A 310 18.53 -8.06 9.49
N SER A 311 19.17 -9.02 10.16
CA SER A 311 20.02 -10.02 9.54
C SER A 311 19.32 -11.39 9.48
N TYR A 312 20.09 -12.48 9.49
CA TYR A 312 19.59 -13.85 9.32
C TYR A 312 19.21 -14.55 10.64
N GLU A 313 19.70 -14.06 11.78
CA GLU A 313 19.16 -14.44 13.10
C GLU A 313 18.36 -13.28 13.69
N TRP A 314 17.64 -13.55 14.79
CA TRP A 314 16.83 -12.53 15.47
C TRP A 314 17.69 -11.34 15.91
N CYS A 315 17.51 -10.22 15.22
CA CYS A 315 17.91 -8.89 15.66
C CYS A 315 16.80 -8.34 16.56
N ILE A 316 17.16 -7.94 17.77
CA ILE A 316 16.24 -7.49 18.81
C ILE A 316 16.79 -6.18 19.35
N MET A 317 15.98 -5.13 19.31
CA MET A 317 16.33 -3.86 19.94
C MET A 317 15.14 -3.27 20.69
N ALA A 318 15.43 -2.42 21.66
CA ALA A 318 14.43 -1.82 22.53
C ALA A 318 14.71 -0.36 22.86
N GLN A 319 13.65 0.36 23.20
CA GLN A 319 13.74 1.69 23.80
C GLN A 319 12.76 1.78 24.98
N VAL A 320 13.14 2.56 26.00
CA VAL A 320 12.34 2.77 27.21
C VAL A 320 11.88 4.21 27.26
N ILE A 321 10.59 4.40 27.42
CA ILE A 321 9.94 5.72 27.54
C ILE A 321 9.47 5.89 28.98
N ASP A 322 9.78 7.02 29.58
CA ASP A 322 9.13 7.49 30.80
C ASP A 322 7.91 8.32 30.41
N LEU A 323 6.71 7.93 30.82
CA LEU A 323 5.45 8.57 30.43
C LEU A 323 5.20 9.90 31.17
N ARG A 324 5.83 10.11 32.33
CA ARG A 324 5.53 11.23 33.23
C ARG A 324 5.77 12.62 32.61
N PRO A 325 6.78 12.83 31.75
CA PRO A 325 6.95 14.10 31.04
C PRO A 325 5.96 14.32 29.90
N PHE A 326 5.20 13.30 29.49
CA PHE A 326 4.38 13.33 28.28
C PHE A 326 2.88 13.35 28.57
N ALA A 327 2.43 12.63 29.61
CA ALA A 327 1.03 12.55 30.00
C ALA A 327 0.83 13.10 31.41
N ARG A 328 -0.21 13.90 31.63
CA ARG A 328 -0.59 14.40 32.96
C ARG A 328 -0.98 13.27 33.90
N PHE A 329 -1.68 12.28 33.36
CA PHE A 329 -2.15 11.10 34.10
C PHE A 329 -1.73 9.84 33.32
N PRO A 330 -0.47 9.39 33.47
CA PRO A 330 0.03 8.21 32.77
C PRO A 330 -0.84 6.97 32.95
N SER A 331 -1.41 6.77 34.15
CA SER A 331 -2.29 5.63 34.44
C SER A 331 -3.59 5.59 33.63
N SER A 332 -4.06 6.76 33.19
CA SER A 332 -5.31 6.91 32.44
C SER A 332 -5.10 7.03 30.93
N ALA A 333 -3.84 7.06 30.48
CA ALA A 333 -3.52 7.22 29.07
C ALA A 333 -3.72 5.91 28.30
N VAL A 334 -4.40 6.00 27.16
CA VAL A 334 -4.39 4.96 26.14
C VAL A 334 -3.14 5.18 25.28
N LEU A 335 -2.37 4.13 25.00
CA LEU A 335 -1.20 4.24 24.14
C LEU A 335 -1.37 3.42 22.87
N GLN A 336 -0.86 3.92 21.77
CA GLN A 336 -0.68 3.18 20.54
C GLN A 336 0.81 3.00 20.29
N VAL A 337 1.24 1.74 20.19
CA VAL A 337 2.61 1.36 19.81
C VAL A 337 2.56 0.80 18.41
N SER A 338 3.23 1.42 17.44
CA SER A 338 3.19 1.01 16.03
C SER A 338 4.57 0.92 15.39
N VAL A 339 4.62 0.22 14.26
CA VAL A 339 5.81 0.05 13.43
C VAL A 339 5.43 -0.08 11.96
N ARG A 340 6.18 0.58 11.08
CA ARG A 340 6.15 0.31 9.65
C ARG A 340 7.14 -0.78 9.30
N HIS A 341 6.73 -1.74 8.48
CA HIS A 341 7.56 -2.87 8.12
C HIS A 341 7.48 -3.28 6.65
N MET A 342 8.59 -3.78 6.11
CA MET A 342 8.70 -4.33 4.76
C MET A 342 9.75 -5.45 4.70
N ALA A 343 9.71 -6.26 3.65
CA ALA A 343 10.71 -7.26 3.31
C ALA A 343 11.36 -6.91 1.97
N ARG A 344 12.44 -7.62 1.62
CA ARG A 344 12.96 -7.62 0.25
C ARG A 344 12.14 -8.58 -0.61
N THR A 345 12.13 -8.34 -1.92
CA THR A 345 11.54 -9.26 -2.91
C THR A 345 12.27 -10.60 -3.03
N ASP A 346 13.60 -10.60 -2.86
CA ASP A 346 14.45 -11.78 -3.06
C ASP A 346 14.60 -12.67 -1.81
N CYS A 347 14.31 -12.14 -0.62
CA CYS A 347 14.42 -12.84 0.64
C CYS A 347 13.23 -12.50 1.57
N PRO A 348 12.32 -13.46 1.82
CA PRO A 348 11.29 -13.28 2.82
C PRO A 348 11.89 -13.12 4.21
N SER A 349 11.17 -12.41 5.07
CA SER A 349 11.58 -12.13 6.44
C SER A 349 10.41 -12.25 7.39
N VAL A 350 10.71 -12.26 8.69
CA VAL A 350 9.71 -12.29 9.75
C VAL A 350 10.06 -11.27 10.82
N MET A 351 9.03 -10.72 11.47
CA MET A 351 9.20 -9.75 12.53
C MET A 351 8.18 -9.91 13.66
N ARG A 352 8.45 -9.30 14.81
CA ARG A 352 7.49 -9.17 15.92
C ARG A 352 7.60 -7.78 16.55
N LEU A 353 6.47 -7.21 16.92
CA LEU A 353 6.39 -6.01 17.75
C LEU A 353 5.94 -6.42 19.15
N GLN A 354 6.64 -5.91 20.16
CA GLN A 354 6.38 -6.22 21.55
C GLN A 354 6.41 -4.94 22.38
N THR A 355 5.51 -4.83 23.35
CA THR A 355 5.53 -3.73 24.31
C THR A 355 5.14 -4.19 25.71
N ALA A 356 5.70 -3.54 26.73
CA ALA A 356 5.40 -3.82 28.13
C ALA A 356 5.36 -2.54 28.95
N VAL A 357 4.42 -2.47 29.90
CA VAL A 357 4.20 -1.33 30.79
C VAL A 357 4.72 -1.66 32.18
N TYR A 358 5.38 -0.70 32.82
CA TYR A 358 6.00 -0.86 34.14
C TYR A 358 5.60 0.27 35.09
N ASP A 359 5.59 -0.05 36.39
CA ASP A 359 5.39 0.92 37.47
C ASP A 359 6.68 1.70 37.81
N GLN A 360 6.59 2.60 38.80
CA GLN A 360 7.72 3.37 39.32
C GLN A 360 8.83 2.52 39.96
N HIS A 361 8.53 1.28 40.36
CA HIS A 361 9.44 0.32 40.96
C HIS A 361 10.02 -0.68 39.94
N PHE A 362 9.68 -0.50 38.66
CA PHE A 362 10.05 -1.37 37.54
C PHE A 362 9.46 -2.78 37.63
N ASN A 363 8.30 -2.93 38.27
CA ASN A 363 7.49 -4.14 38.15
C ASN A 363 6.67 -4.06 36.86
N GLU A 364 6.59 -5.20 36.17
CA GLU A 364 5.81 -5.30 34.94
C GLU A 364 4.32 -5.37 35.27
N LEU A 365 3.53 -4.50 34.62
CA LEU A 365 2.09 -4.38 34.83
C LEU A 365 1.31 -5.08 33.71
N LYS A 366 1.71 -4.85 32.45
CA LYS A 366 1.08 -5.46 31.27
C LYS A 366 2.12 -5.74 30.19
N HIS A 367 1.82 -6.70 29.35
CA HIS A 367 2.64 -7.12 28.22
C HIS A 367 1.78 -7.45 27.01
N PHE A 368 2.25 -7.03 25.84
CA PHE A 368 1.62 -7.28 24.56
C PHE A 368 2.69 -7.69 23.56
N CYS A 369 2.34 -8.63 22.68
CA CYS A 369 3.20 -9.11 21.61
C CYS A 369 2.32 -9.42 20.42
N THR A 370 2.74 -9.01 19.22
CA THR A 370 2.11 -9.50 18.00
C THR A 370 2.48 -10.96 17.78
N ASP A 371 1.67 -11.65 16.99
CA ASP A 371 2.11 -12.86 16.31
C ASP A 371 3.32 -12.55 15.40
N GLU A 372 3.96 -13.62 14.91
CA GLU A 372 5.01 -13.47 13.91
C GLU A 372 4.42 -12.94 12.60
N LEU A 373 4.85 -11.74 12.23
CA LEU A 373 4.39 -11.05 11.03
C LEU A 373 5.32 -11.40 9.88
N GLN A 374 4.74 -11.49 8.68
CA GLN A 374 5.48 -11.60 7.43
C GLN A 374 5.43 -10.24 6.72
N PRO A 375 6.51 -9.44 6.77
CA PRO A 375 6.52 -8.16 6.10
C PRO A 375 6.34 -8.33 4.58
N PRO A 376 5.54 -7.47 3.92
CA PRO A 376 5.35 -7.56 2.49
C PRO A 376 6.60 -7.11 1.72
N PRO A 377 6.89 -7.71 0.56
CA PRO A 377 8.07 -7.39 -0.23
C PRO A 377 7.93 -6.00 -0.86
N ASP A 378 8.97 -5.16 -0.72
CA ASP A 378 9.11 -3.84 -1.36
C ASP A 378 7.94 -2.87 -1.14
N PHE A 379 7.16 -3.09 -0.07
CA PHE A 379 6.02 -2.27 0.32
C PHE A 379 5.98 -2.09 1.84
N TRP A 380 5.76 -0.86 2.31
CA TRP A 380 5.56 -0.58 3.74
C TRP A 380 4.13 -0.84 4.17
N ASP A 381 3.96 -1.76 5.11
CA ASP A 381 2.72 -1.97 5.85
C ASP A 381 2.87 -1.50 7.31
N GLU A 382 1.76 -1.41 8.05
CA GLU A 382 1.76 -0.98 9.45
C GLU A 382 1.20 -2.05 10.37
N ARG A 383 1.85 -2.21 11.52
CA ARG A 383 1.28 -2.95 12.64
C ARG A 383 1.28 -2.10 13.90
N SER A 384 0.18 -2.15 14.63
CA SER A 384 0.02 -1.46 15.91
C SER A 384 -0.47 -2.40 17.02
N ILE A 385 -0.19 -2.00 18.26
CA ILE A 385 -0.70 -2.54 19.51
C ILE A 385 -1.32 -1.39 20.28
N GLU A 386 -2.59 -1.53 20.65
CA GLU A 386 -3.23 -0.62 21.59
C GLU A 386 -3.01 -1.10 23.02
N VAL A 387 -2.48 -0.22 23.86
CA VAL A 387 -2.24 -0.45 25.28
C VAL A 387 -3.32 0.31 26.05
N PRO A 388 -4.25 -0.41 26.70
CA PRO A 388 -5.32 0.23 27.45
C PRO A 388 -4.77 0.92 28.72
N PRO A 389 -5.56 1.82 29.34
CA PRO A 389 -5.20 2.47 30.59
C PRO A 389 -4.77 1.44 31.63
N THR A 390 -3.70 1.76 32.35
CA THR A 390 -3.01 0.81 33.23
C THR A 390 -2.63 1.53 34.51
N GLU A 391 -3.24 1.11 35.61
CA GLU A 391 -2.98 1.70 36.92
C GLU A 391 -1.49 1.64 37.27
N HIS A 392 -0.95 2.73 37.84
CA HIS A 392 0.46 2.91 38.18
C HIS A 392 1.46 2.92 37.02
N ALA A 393 1.01 2.99 35.76
CA ALA A 393 1.89 3.06 34.60
C ALA A 393 2.87 4.24 34.69
N CYS A 394 4.17 3.95 34.57
CA CYS A 394 5.23 4.95 34.57
C CYS A 394 6.15 4.81 33.36
N PHE A 395 6.52 3.58 33.00
CA PHE A 395 7.42 3.32 31.88
C PHE A 395 6.79 2.41 30.85
N VAL A 396 7.19 2.60 29.59
CA VAL A 396 6.82 1.75 28.47
C VAL A 396 8.08 1.29 27.78
N VAL A 397 8.20 -0.02 27.60
CA VAL A 397 9.27 -0.63 26.81
C VAL A 397 8.67 -1.00 25.45
N VAL A 398 9.33 -0.59 24.39
CA VAL A 398 9.03 -1.05 23.02
C VAL A 398 10.18 -1.91 22.55
N VAL A 399 9.87 -3.09 22.01
CA VAL A 399 10.84 -4.05 21.51
C VAL A 399 10.44 -4.50 20.12
N VAL A 400 11.40 -4.50 19.21
CA VAL A 400 11.22 -4.90 17.81
C VAL A 400 12.19 -6.01 17.46
N HIS A 401 11.64 -7.06 16.85
CA HIS A 401 12.34 -8.27 16.44
C HIS A 401 12.30 -8.40 14.93
N GLY A 402 13.39 -8.83 14.32
CA GLY A 402 13.43 -9.10 12.89
C GLY A 402 14.49 -10.12 12.53
N LYS A 403 14.21 -10.96 11.54
CA LYS A 403 15.20 -11.81 10.87
C LYS A 403 14.73 -12.19 9.47
N ASP A 404 15.63 -12.70 8.65
CA ASP A 404 15.26 -13.37 7.41
C ASP A 404 14.68 -14.78 7.66
N THR A 405 14.18 -15.41 6.61
CA THR A 405 13.76 -16.82 6.65
C THR A 405 14.65 -17.75 5.83
N ARG A 406 15.72 -17.23 5.21
CA ARG A 406 16.60 -18.00 4.31
C ARG A 406 17.98 -18.27 4.88
N PHE A 407 18.28 -17.70 6.05
CA PHE A 407 19.56 -17.76 6.72
C PHE A 407 20.72 -17.24 5.86
N TRP A 408 20.49 -16.16 5.12
CA TRP A 408 21.48 -15.57 4.23
C TRP A 408 22.35 -14.56 4.97
N GLN A 409 23.65 -14.83 4.99
CA GLN A 409 24.61 -13.94 5.63
C GLN A 409 24.54 -12.54 5.01
N GLY A 410 24.18 -11.54 5.82
CA GLY A 410 24.01 -10.15 5.38
C GLY A 410 22.76 -9.49 5.96
N LEU A 411 22.30 -8.42 5.32
CA LEU A 411 21.14 -7.61 5.72
C LEU A 411 19.93 -7.95 4.83
N TYR A 412 19.43 -9.17 4.99
CA TYR A 412 18.31 -9.72 4.21
C TYR A 412 17.02 -9.88 5.03
N GLY A 413 17.05 -9.53 6.32
CA GLY A 413 15.92 -9.66 7.20
C GLY A 413 14.87 -8.57 7.01
N ALA A 414 13.93 -8.53 7.96
CA ALA A 414 12.87 -7.54 8.00
C ALA A 414 13.46 -6.13 8.07
N LYS A 415 12.84 -5.20 7.35
CA LYS A 415 13.11 -3.78 7.41
C LYS A 415 11.99 -3.10 8.18
N ILE A 416 12.35 -2.19 9.10
CA ILE A 416 11.38 -1.45 9.91
C ILE A 416 11.72 0.04 9.95
N ALA A 417 10.69 0.88 10.01
CA ALA A 417 10.79 2.33 10.11
C ALA A 417 9.59 2.89 10.89
N ASP A 418 9.67 4.18 11.25
CA ASP A 418 8.61 4.91 11.96
C ASP A 418 8.06 4.11 13.16
N VAL A 419 8.96 3.53 13.97
CA VAL A 419 8.56 2.90 15.22
C VAL A 419 8.03 4.00 16.12
N ALA A 420 6.79 3.88 16.57
CA ALA A 420 6.12 4.94 17.28
C ALA A 420 5.46 4.49 18.58
N VAL A 421 5.49 5.39 19.56
CA VAL A 421 4.60 5.36 20.71
C VAL A 421 3.87 6.68 20.76
N ARG A 422 2.55 6.62 20.82
CA ARG A 422 1.68 7.79 20.92
C ARG A 422 0.68 7.61 22.03
N VAL A 423 0.37 8.69 22.75
CA VAL A 423 -0.81 8.75 23.61
C VAL A 423 -2.01 9.04 22.72
N VAL A 424 -3.00 8.16 22.74
CA VAL A 424 -4.27 8.33 22.03
C VAL A 424 -5.18 9.22 22.88
N LEU A 425 -5.79 10.22 22.25
CA LEU A 425 -6.74 11.13 22.88
C LEU A 425 -8.14 10.74 22.48
N ASP A 426 -8.97 10.53 23.51
CA ASP A 426 -10.41 10.40 23.36
C ASP A 426 -11.00 11.70 22.81
N ASP A 427 -12.02 11.59 21.98
CA ASP A 427 -12.64 12.75 21.33
C ASP A 427 -13.49 13.62 22.25
N SER A 428 -13.77 13.16 23.47
CA SER A 428 -14.25 14.00 24.54
C SER A 428 -13.20 15.06 24.97
N VAL A 429 -11.92 14.82 24.71
CA VAL A 429 -10.82 15.74 25.00
C VAL A 429 -10.82 16.89 23.99
N ARG A 430 -11.43 18.02 24.37
CA ARG A 430 -11.48 19.23 23.52
C ARG A 430 -10.12 19.92 23.42
N ASP A 431 -9.36 19.91 24.51
CA ASP A 431 -8.03 20.49 24.62
C ASP A 431 -7.01 19.41 25.00
N GLU A 432 -6.02 19.20 24.13
CA GLU A 432 -4.96 18.20 24.28
C GLU A 432 -4.15 18.44 25.56
N SER A 433 -4.06 19.69 26.00
CA SER A 433 -3.37 20.07 27.23
C SER A 433 -4.01 19.50 28.50
N GLN A 434 -5.23 18.95 28.42
CA GLN A 434 -5.89 18.25 29.54
C GLN A 434 -5.30 16.86 29.81
N VAL A 435 -4.71 16.24 28.80
CA VAL A 435 -4.15 14.88 28.87
C VAL A 435 -2.64 14.90 28.65
N LEU A 436 -2.17 15.70 27.69
CA LEU A 436 -0.78 15.82 27.30
C LEU A 436 -0.08 16.97 28.02
N LEU A 437 1.20 16.76 28.28
CA LEU A 437 2.13 17.82 28.62
C LEU A 437 2.77 18.39 27.35
N GLU A 438 3.36 19.58 27.43
CA GLU A 438 3.95 20.31 26.30
C GLU A 438 4.92 19.45 25.46
N GLN A 439 5.63 18.52 26.10
CA GLN A 439 6.58 17.60 25.48
C GLN A 439 5.94 16.53 24.59
N ALA A 440 4.62 16.36 24.63
CA ALA A 440 3.87 15.36 23.87
C ALA A 440 2.94 15.96 22.82
N LEU A 441 2.75 17.28 22.81
CA LEU A 441 1.86 17.92 21.84
C LEU A 441 2.30 17.66 20.39
N PRO A 442 1.38 17.48 19.42
CA PRO A 442 1.71 17.13 18.04
C PRO A 442 2.63 18.13 17.34
N ASN A 443 2.44 19.43 17.63
CA ASN A 443 3.14 20.53 16.96
C ASN A 443 4.33 21.07 17.75
N THR A 444 4.74 20.40 18.84
CA THR A 444 5.85 20.87 19.69
C THR A 444 7.20 20.58 19.04
N THR A 445 8.09 21.57 19.07
CA THR A 445 9.49 21.44 18.63
C THR A 445 10.44 21.15 19.80
N SER A 446 9.93 21.08 21.03
CA SER A 446 10.71 20.79 22.24
C SER A 446 11.42 19.45 22.14
N PRO A 447 12.71 19.33 22.52
CA PRO A 447 13.44 18.06 22.42
C PRO A 447 12.81 17.00 23.33
N LEU A 448 12.81 15.74 22.88
CA LEU A 448 12.33 14.63 23.71
C LEU A 448 13.17 14.53 25.00
N PRO A 449 12.53 14.49 26.19
CA PRO A 449 13.22 14.19 27.45
C PRO A 449 13.99 12.87 27.35
N ARG A 450 15.30 12.89 27.55
CA ARG A 450 16.11 11.67 27.56
C ARG A 450 16.06 11.01 28.93
N LEU A 451 15.63 9.75 28.96
CA LEU A 451 15.74 8.92 30.15
C LEU A 451 17.22 8.58 30.39
N SER A 452 17.66 8.58 31.65
CA SER A 452 19.04 8.21 31.95
C SER A 452 19.33 6.75 31.54
N THR A 453 20.55 6.50 31.08
CA THR A 453 20.99 5.16 30.70
C THR A 453 20.84 4.16 31.85
N ALA A 454 21.16 4.59 33.08
CA ALA A 454 21.01 3.76 34.27
C ALA A 454 19.55 3.33 34.51
N THR A 455 18.58 4.23 34.37
CA THR A 455 17.15 3.90 34.54
C THR A 455 16.67 2.99 33.42
N SER A 456 17.03 3.30 32.17
CA SER A 456 16.68 2.48 31.00
C SER A 456 17.16 1.04 31.17
N LEU A 457 18.43 0.84 31.58
CA LEU A 457 19.01 -0.47 31.80
C LEU A 457 18.34 -1.24 32.94
N ARG A 458 17.90 -0.57 34.02
CA ARG A 458 17.16 -1.24 35.11
C ARG A 458 15.83 -1.80 34.63
N VAL A 459 15.06 -1.03 33.86
CA VAL A 459 13.80 -1.48 33.27
C VAL A 459 14.04 -2.62 32.29
N LEU A 460 15.00 -2.46 31.37
CA LEU A 460 15.34 -3.48 30.39
C LEU A 460 15.84 -4.78 31.04
N THR A 461 16.61 -4.70 32.12
CA THR A 461 17.07 -5.90 32.85
C THR A 461 15.88 -6.69 33.39
N ARG A 462 14.84 -6.01 33.90
CA ARG A 462 13.59 -6.67 34.34
C ARG A 462 12.86 -7.28 33.16
N PHE A 463 12.72 -6.53 32.06
CA PHE A 463 12.09 -7.00 30.83
C PHE A 463 12.76 -8.27 30.31
N VAL A 464 14.09 -8.29 30.24
CA VAL A 464 14.86 -9.41 29.72
C VAL A 464 14.71 -10.63 30.63
N ARG A 465 14.92 -10.47 31.94
CA ARG A 465 14.78 -11.57 32.93
C ARG A 465 13.41 -12.25 32.89
N ASN A 466 12.35 -11.48 32.68
CA ASN A 466 10.99 -12.04 32.62
C ASN A 466 10.72 -12.88 31.37
N ARG A 467 11.49 -12.71 30.28
CA ARG A 467 11.13 -13.22 28.94
C ARG A 467 12.18 -14.15 28.34
N TYR A 468 13.43 -13.73 28.38
CA TYR A 468 14.56 -14.49 27.89
C TYR A 468 15.22 -15.02 29.16
N ARG A 469 14.86 -16.25 29.54
CA ARG A 469 15.47 -16.93 30.71
C ARG A 469 16.99 -16.80 30.61
N LEU A 470 17.55 -15.86 31.36
CA LEU A 470 18.98 -15.63 31.55
C LEU A 470 19.32 -16.02 32.99
#